data_AF-A0A9D8Y2Q4-F1
#
_entry.id   AF-A0A9D8Y2Q4-F1
#
_cell.length_a   1.000
_cell.length_b   1.000
_cell.length_c   1.000
_cell.angle_alpha   90.00
_cell.angle_beta   90.00
_cell.angle_gamma   90.00
#
_symmetry.space_group_name_H-M   'P 1'
#
loop_
_entity.id
_entity.type
_entity.pdbx_description
1 polymer ?
#
loop_
_entity_poly.entity_id
_entity_poly.type
_entity_poly.pdbx_seq_one_letter_code
_entity_poly.pdbx_strand_id
1 'polypeptide(L)'
;MTGSPALIAIDWGSSSFRAFLIAEDGQVLEERRSNRGAFQITNYEEVLAEVCGDWCSKHSVLPVRMGGSIGSRNGWQETGYIECPVAPHDMQAAFVPVENSLGWDIAVLPGVSVTAGLAECDVMRGEEIQIFGAMRLLSQENGWFCLPGTHSKWCRVEKGQIVGISSFLTGEMYALLMNDGSLSSLITTKEYDEAAFRAGLQAMGQQPNLLKLLFRARAGVLLDQYRADQLPSFLSGALIGYEIGHAVDVLNPAEGVTIVANSELATRYQLALQELVHPISIVDGERAFLAGMQLLVT
;
A
#
# COMPACT_ATOMS: atom_id res chain seq x y z
N MET A 1 27.17 16.93 11.76
CA MET A 1 27.12 17.50 10.41
C MET A 1 25.82 16.99 9.81
N THR A 2 24.83 17.87 9.63
CA THR A 2 23.58 17.51 8.93
C THR A 2 23.88 17.52 7.43
N GLY A 3 23.53 16.45 6.71
CA GLY A 3 23.79 16.33 5.27
C GLY A 3 23.14 17.47 4.47
N SER A 4 23.73 17.81 3.32
CA SER A 4 23.15 18.78 2.39
C SER A 4 21.84 18.24 1.80
N PRO A 5 20.72 18.98 1.88
CA PRO A 5 19.46 18.56 1.27
C PRO A 5 19.59 18.41 -0.24
N ALA A 6 19.01 17.34 -0.79
CA ALA A 6 19.11 16.99 -2.20
C ALA A 6 17.77 16.72 -2.88
N LEU A 7 16.73 16.34 -2.11
CA LEU A 7 15.45 15.90 -2.66
C LEU A 7 14.30 16.16 -1.68
N ILE A 8 13.14 16.50 -2.23
CA ILE A 8 11.86 16.38 -1.52
C ILE A 8 11.10 15.20 -2.12
N ALA A 9 10.96 14.11 -1.37
CA ALA A 9 10.17 12.95 -1.76
C ALA A 9 8.77 13.02 -1.14
N ILE A 10 7.74 12.80 -1.92
CA ILE A 10 6.34 12.91 -1.47
C ILE A 10 5.57 11.65 -1.80
N ASP A 11 4.94 11.07 -0.78
CA ASP A 11 3.87 10.10 -0.94
C ASP A 11 2.53 10.81 -0.75
N TRP A 12 1.80 10.98 -1.85
CA TRP A 12 0.53 11.69 -1.87
C TRP A 12 -0.61 10.75 -2.26
N GLY A 13 -1.08 10.02 -1.25
CA GLY A 13 -2.20 9.09 -1.36
C GLY A 13 -3.56 9.80 -1.48
N SER A 14 -4.61 9.01 -1.65
CA SER A 14 -5.98 9.51 -1.84
C SER A 14 -6.50 10.32 -0.64
N SER A 15 -6.15 9.93 0.58
CA SER A 15 -6.61 10.53 1.85
C SER A 15 -5.48 11.01 2.77
N SER A 16 -4.22 10.92 2.35
CA SER A 16 -3.06 11.32 3.15
C SER A 16 -1.94 11.93 2.32
N PHE A 17 -1.10 12.72 2.97
CA PHE A 17 0.08 13.35 2.40
C PHE A 17 1.26 13.15 3.35
N ARG A 18 2.40 12.73 2.82
CA ARG A 18 3.67 12.61 3.53
C ARG A 18 4.80 13.18 2.67
N ALA A 19 5.63 14.04 3.23
CA ALA A 19 6.78 14.61 2.56
C ALA A 19 8.04 14.43 3.40
N PHE A 20 9.16 14.17 2.73
CA PHE A 20 10.44 13.90 3.33
C PHE A 20 11.50 14.75 2.66
N LEU A 21 12.27 15.50 3.47
CA LEU A 21 13.46 16.19 3.02
C LEU A 21 14.64 15.22 3.15
N ILE A 22 15.28 14.87 2.03
CA ILE A 22 16.32 13.84 1.95
C ILE A 22 17.65 14.48 1.56
N ALA A 23 18.71 14.14 2.29
CA ALA A 23 20.08 14.55 2.01
C ALA A 23 20.73 13.76 0.85
N GLU A 24 21.86 14.27 0.33
CA GLU A 24 22.63 13.60 -0.73
C GLU A 24 23.05 12.16 -0.39
N ASP A 25 23.26 11.86 0.90
CA ASP A 25 23.62 10.52 1.38
C ASP A 25 22.40 9.60 1.62
N GLY A 26 21.19 10.09 1.32
CA GLY A 26 19.94 9.38 1.56
C GLY A 26 19.41 9.50 2.99
N GLN A 27 20.02 10.30 3.87
CA GLN A 27 19.46 10.53 5.20
C GLN A 27 18.18 11.38 5.12
N VAL A 28 17.11 10.95 5.81
CA VAL A 28 15.93 11.81 6.03
C VAL A 28 16.29 12.88 7.06
N LEU A 29 16.25 14.14 6.65
CA LEU A 29 16.56 15.30 7.47
C LEU A 29 15.33 15.81 8.23
N GLU A 30 14.17 15.79 7.56
CA GLU A 30 12.90 16.24 8.13
C GLU A 30 11.74 15.51 7.45
N GLU A 31 10.64 15.33 8.19
CA GLU A 31 9.42 14.68 7.72
C GLU A 31 8.21 15.56 8.07
N ARG A 32 7.24 15.61 7.15
CA ARG A 32 5.97 16.32 7.34
C ARG A 32 4.80 15.48 6.89
N ARG A 33 3.67 15.60 7.61
CA ARG A 33 2.43 14.88 7.32
C ARG A 33 1.24 15.82 7.28
N SER A 34 0.24 15.45 6.48
CA SER A 34 -1.03 16.17 6.38
C SER A 34 -2.15 15.19 6.02
N ASN A 35 -3.35 15.45 6.53
CA ASN A 35 -4.56 14.70 6.18
C ASN A 35 -5.24 15.24 4.91
N ARG A 36 -4.51 15.99 4.07
CA ARG A 36 -4.99 16.53 2.79
C ARG A 36 -4.55 15.63 1.65
N GLY A 37 -5.23 14.49 1.52
CA GLY A 37 -4.98 13.56 0.42
C GLY A 37 -5.40 14.14 -0.93
N ALA A 38 -4.91 13.55 -2.01
CA ALA A 38 -5.11 14.04 -3.37
C ALA A 38 -6.60 14.16 -3.74
N PHE A 39 -7.48 13.32 -3.21
CA PHE A 39 -8.92 13.33 -3.55
C PHE A 39 -9.76 14.28 -2.67
N GLN A 40 -9.13 14.97 -1.73
CA GLN A 40 -9.82 15.84 -0.77
C GLN A 40 -9.59 17.32 -1.06
N ILE A 41 -8.77 17.64 -2.05
CA ILE A 41 -8.34 19.00 -2.36
C ILE A 41 -8.45 19.27 -3.86
N THR A 42 -8.46 20.54 -4.20
CA THR A 42 -8.45 21.02 -5.60
C THR A 42 -7.26 21.92 -5.90
N ASN A 43 -6.62 22.50 -4.88
CA ASN A 43 -5.45 23.35 -5.03
C ASN A 43 -4.20 22.66 -4.48
N TYR A 44 -3.54 21.88 -5.33
CA TYR A 44 -2.36 21.09 -4.96
C TYR A 44 -1.14 21.96 -4.69
N GLU A 45 -0.93 23.02 -5.49
CA GLU A 45 0.21 23.94 -5.32
C GLU A 45 0.18 24.63 -3.95
N GLU A 46 -1.00 25.07 -3.49
CA GLU A 46 -1.16 25.71 -2.19
C GLU A 46 -0.77 24.76 -1.05
N VAL A 47 -1.26 23.53 -1.08
CA VAL A 47 -0.92 22.53 -0.06
C VAL A 47 0.57 22.22 -0.09
N LEU A 48 1.15 22.07 -1.28
CA LEU A 48 2.58 21.79 -1.43
C LEU A 48 3.44 22.96 -0.94
N ALA A 49 3.08 24.21 -1.25
CA ALA A 49 3.77 25.41 -0.80
C ALA A 49 3.64 25.60 0.72
N GLU A 50 2.47 25.35 1.30
CA GLU A 50 2.26 25.43 2.74
C GLU A 50 3.09 24.38 3.48
N VAL A 51 3.09 23.13 2.99
CA VAL A 51 3.73 22.02 3.70
C VAL A 51 5.23 21.93 3.42
N CYS A 52 5.73 22.38 2.27
CA CYS A 52 7.15 22.21 1.89
C CYS A 52 7.86 23.53 1.51
N GLY A 53 7.16 24.67 1.49
CA GLY A 53 7.69 25.90 0.90
C GLY A 53 8.89 26.52 1.61
N ASP A 54 9.01 26.32 2.92
CA ASP A 54 10.19 26.77 3.65
C ASP A 54 11.44 25.91 3.33
N TRP A 55 11.29 24.65 2.96
CA TRP A 55 12.41 23.83 2.47
C TRP A 55 12.95 24.38 1.15
N CYS A 56 12.07 24.69 0.19
CA CYS A 56 12.47 25.23 -1.11
C CYS A 56 13.00 26.66 -1.05
N SER A 57 12.66 27.45 -0.02
CA SER A 57 13.17 28.82 0.15
C SER A 57 14.48 28.89 0.95
N LYS A 58 14.74 27.92 1.84
CA LYS A 58 15.98 27.85 2.64
C LYS A 58 17.14 27.19 1.90
N HIS A 59 16.86 26.43 0.85
CA HIS A 59 17.85 25.65 0.11
C HIS A 59 17.87 26.05 -1.38
N SER A 60 18.91 25.63 -2.11
CA SER A 60 18.89 25.70 -3.58
C SER A 60 17.69 24.92 -4.13
N VAL A 61 17.24 25.22 -5.35
CA VAL A 61 16.10 24.54 -5.99
C VAL A 61 16.24 23.02 -5.84
N LEU A 62 15.41 22.42 -4.99
CA LEU A 62 15.40 20.99 -4.75
C LEU A 62 14.40 20.32 -5.70
N PRO A 63 14.77 19.20 -6.34
CA PRO A 63 13.79 18.39 -7.06
C PRO A 63 12.71 17.88 -6.08
N VAL A 64 11.46 17.98 -6.50
CA VAL A 64 10.29 17.41 -5.83
C VAL A 64 9.83 16.22 -6.67
N ARG A 65 9.81 15.03 -6.05
CA ARG A 65 9.43 13.79 -6.72
C ARG A 65 8.29 13.16 -5.94
N MET A 66 7.17 12.93 -6.61
CA MET A 66 5.92 12.51 -5.97
C MET A 66 5.48 11.15 -6.51
N GLY A 67 4.98 10.31 -5.60
CA GLY A 67 4.31 9.05 -5.91
C GLY A 67 2.90 8.99 -5.33
N GLY A 68 2.14 7.97 -5.73
CA GLY A 68 0.79 7.72 -5.20
C GLY A 68 -0.33 8.37 -6.02
N SER A 69 -1.50 8.51 -5.39
CA SER A 69 -2.76 8.90 -6.06
C SER A 69 -2.75 10.30 -6.69
N ILE A 70 -1.78 11.16 -6.37
CA ILE A 70 -1.57 12.45 -7.04
C ILE A 70 -1.34 12.31 -8.55
N GLY A 71 -0.83 11.16 -9.00
CA GLY A 71 -0.63 10.81 -10.42
C GLY A 71 -1.85 10.22 -11.13
N SER A 72 -2.98 10.07 -10.44
CA SER A 72 -4.19 9.46 -11.00
C SER A 72 -5.04 10.48 -11.78
N ARG A 73 -6.08 10.00 -12.48
CA ARG A 73 -7.07 10.82 -13.18
C ARG A 73 -7.74 11.90 -12.33
N ASN A 74 -7.88 11.62 -11.04
CA ASN A 74 -8.49 12.53 -10.07
C ASN A 74 -7.44 13.29 -9.25
N GLY A 75 -6.15 13.15 -9.60
CA GLY A 75 -5.04 13.83 -8.95
C GLY A 75 -4.69 15.16 -9.60
N TRP A 76 -3.45 15.60 -9.43
CA TRP A 76 -2.95 16.85 -10.02
C TRP A 76 -2.57 16.65 -11.48
N GLN A 77 -1.75 15.64 -11.76
CA GLN A 77 -1.25 15.34 -13.09
C GLN A 77 -1.46 13.86 -13.38
N GLU A 78 -2.31 13.51 -14.34
CA GLU A 78 -2.44 12.11 -14.76
C GLU A 78 -1.12 11.66 -15.41
N THR A 79 -0.51 10.59 -14.88
CA THR A 79 0.78 10.06 -15.35
C THR A 79 0.70 8.72 -16.07
N GLY A 80 -0.49 8.13 -16.20
CA GLY A 80 -0.68 6.84 -16.86
C GLY A 80 -0.05 5.68 -16.08
N TYR A 81 0.22 4.57 -16.77
CA TYR A 81 0.79 3.34 -16.21
C TYR A 81 1.89 2.78 -17.12
N ILE A 82 2.90 2.15 -16.53
CA ILE A 82 3.87 1.32 -17.25
C ILE A 82 3.40 -0.13 -17.20
N GLU A 83 3.39 -0.81 -18.34
CA GLU A 83 2.95 -2.20 -18.43
C GLU A 83 4.04 -3.16 -17.95
N CYS A 84 3.67 -4.15 -17.14
CA CYS A 84 4.56 -5.25 -16.74
C CYS A 84 5.13 -6.00 -17.95
N PRO A 85 6.39 -6.46 -17.90
CA PRO A 85 7.31 -6.40 -16.75
C PRO A 85 7.98 -5.03 -16.58
N VAL A 86 8.16 -4.57 -15.34
CA VAL A 86 8.74 -3.26 -15.01
C VAL A 86 9.93 -3.39 -14.05
N ALA A 87 11.08 -2.83 -14.42
CA ALA A 87 12.28 -2.70 -13.59
C ALA A 87 12.43 -1.26 -13.04
N PRO A 88 13.31 -1.04 -12.04
CA PRO A 88 13.56 0.30 -11.50
C PRO A 88 13.97 1.33 -12.57
N HIS A 89 14.79 0.94 -13.56
CA HIS A 89 15.27 1.85 -14.60
C HIS A 89 14.15 2.33 -15.55
N ASP A 90 13.13 1.51 -15.78
CA ASP A 90 11.95 1.90 -16.56
C ASP A 90 11.19 3.05 -15.85
N MET A 91 11.12 2.98 -14.52
CA MET A 91 10.44 3.98 -13.69
C MET A 91 11.26 5.27 -13.52
N GLN A 92 12.59 5.16 -13.38
CA GLN A 92 13.51 6.32 -13.29
C GLN A 92 13.33 7.27 -14.49
N ALA A 93 13.17 6.72 -15.69
CA ALA A 93 13.00 7.50 -16.92
C ALA A 93 11.58 8.05 -17.13
N ALA A 94 10.61 7.64 -16.30
CA ALA A 94 9.18 7.85 -16.57
C ALA A 94 8.52 8.94 -15.73
N PHE A 95 9.27 9.65 -14.89
CA PHE A 95 8.76 10.81 -14.15
C PHE A 95 8.15 11.85 -15.10
N VAL A 96 6.89 12.20 -14.85
CA VAL A 96 6.15 13.19 -15.65
C VAL A 96 6.29 14.57 -14.98
N PRO A 97 6.90 15.56 -15.64
CA PRO A 97 6.99 16.92 -15.11
C PRO A 97 5.60 17.54 -14.89
N VAL A 98 5.48 18.35 -13.84
CA VAL A 98 4.24 19.09 -13.53
C VAL A 98 4.50 20.57 -13.76
N GLU A 99 3.78 21.15 -14.73
CA GLU A 99 3.74 22.61 -14.89
C GLU A 99 3.11 23.24 -13.64
N ASN A 100 3.80 24.20 -13.04
CA ASN A 100 3.39 24.81 -11.78
C ASN A 100 3.78 26.29 -11.69
N SER A 101 3.01 27.06 -10.92
CA SER A 101 3.28 28.50 -10.71
C SER A 101 4.37 28.78 -9.68
N LEU A 102 4.75 27.77 -8.89
CA LEU A 102 5.79 27.87 -7.85
C LEU A 102 7.22 27.99 -8.44
N GLY A 103 7.40 27.61 -9.71
CA GLY A 103 8.71 27.56 -10.36
C GLY A 103 9.60 26.43 -9.83
N TRP A 104 8.99 25.40 -9.22
CA TRP A 104 9.71 24.27 -8.65
C TRP A 104 9.90 23.15 -9.69
N ASP A 105 10.99 22.40 -9.56
CA ASP A 105 11.19 21.15 -10.32
C ASP A 105 10.31 20.06 -9.69
N ILE A 106 9.08 19.90 -10.19
CA ILE A 106 8.11 18.91 -9.70
C ILE A 106 7.90 17.84 -10.77
N ALA A 107 7.98 16.58 -10.37
CA ALA A 107 7.58 15.46 -11.22
C ALA A 107 6.85 14.36 -10.45
N VAL A 108 5.95 13.68 -11.14
CA VAL A 108 5.09 12.62 -10.58
C VAL A 108 5.39 11.30 -11.30
N LEU A 109 5.48 10.22 -10.53
CA LEU A 109 5.73 8.89 -11.06
C LEU A 109 4.43 8.26 -11.62
N PRO A 110 4.48 7.53 -12.75
CA PRO A 110 3.40 6.66 -13.19
C PRO A 110 3.19 5.48 -12.25
N GLY A 111 2.02 4.84 -12.35
CA GLY A 111 1.77 3.54 -11.71
C GLY A 111 2.24 2.39 -12.60
N VAL A 112 1.96 1.16 -12.17
CA VAL A 112 2.23 -0.06 -12.96
C VAL A 112 0.91 -0.78 -13.28
N SER A 113 0.83 -1.40 -14.46
CA SER A 113 -0.35 -2.14 -14.91
C SER A 113 -0.02 -3.51 -15.48
N VAL A 114 -0.98 -4.44 -15.40
CA VAL A 114 -1.03 -5.68 -16.18
C VAL A 114 -2.20 -5.56 -17.16
N THR A 115 -1.96 -5.73 -18.46
CA THR A 115 -3.02 -5.66 -19.48
C THR A 115 -3.20 -7.03 -20.15
N ALA A 116 -4.09 -7.86 -19.60
CA ALA A 116 -4.36 -9.20 -20.13
C ALA A 116 -5.87 -9.53 -20.16
N GLY A 117 -6.69 -8.55 -20.56
CA GLY A 117 -8.16 -8.68 -20.56
C GLY A 117 -8.77 -8.69 -19.15
N LEU A 118 -10.10 -8.73 -19.04
CA LEU A 118 -10.81 -8.54 -17.75
C LEU A 118 -10.42 -9.56 -16.67
N ALA A 119 -9.95 -10.74 -17.06
CA ALA A 119 -9.60 -11.80 -16.12
C ALA A 119 -8.26 -11.55 -15.39
N GLU A 120 -7.35 -10.79 -16.00
CA GLU A 120 -5.96 -10.63 -15.53
C GLU A 120 -5.52 -9.16 -15.50
N CYS A 121 -6.40 -8.20 -15.85
CA CYS A 121 -6.07 -6.79 -15.80
C CYS A 121 -5.99 -6.30 -14.35
N ASP A 122 -4.91 -5.59 -14.04
CA ASP A 122 -4.69 -5.05 -12.70
C ASP A 122 -3.81 -3.80 -12.76
N VAL A 123 -3.85 -2.98 -11.70
CA VAL A 123 -3.10 -1.74 -11.58
C VAL A 123 -2.65 -1.48 -10.14
N MET A 124 -1.53 -0.79 -10.01
CA MET A 124 -1.08 -0.19 -8.75
C MET A 124 -0.52 1.21 -8.97
N ARG A 125 -0.47 2.03 -7.92
CA ARG A 125 0.09 3.38 -7.97
C ARG A 125 0.54 3.84 -6.59
N GLY A 126 1.85 3.89 -6.40
CA GLY A 126 2.54 4.15 -5.14
C GLY A 126 3.18 2.87 -4.59
N GLU A 127 2.51 1.72 -4.70
CA GLU A 127 3.01 0.44 -4.21
C GLU A 127 4.27 -0.03 -4.95
N GLU A 128 4.44 0.34 -6.23
CA GLU A 128 5.62 0.00 -7.01
C GLU A 128 6.91 0.57 -6.40
N ILE A 129 6.84 1.78 -5.84
CA ILE A 129 7.95 2.44 -5.15
C ILE A 129 8.36 1.61 -3.92
N GLN A 130 7.37 1.17 -3.15
CA GLN A 130 7.59 0.37 -1.95
C GLN A 130 8.19 -1.00 -2.30
N ILE A 131 7.74 -1.65 -3.38
CA ILE A 131 8.30 -2.93 -3.84
C ILE A 131 9.79 -2.77 -4.15
N PHE A 132 10.16 -1.79 -4.98
CA PHE A 132 11.57 -1.58 -5.34
C PHE A 132 12.44 -1.20 -4.12
N GLY A 133 11.88 -0.44 -3.18
CA GLY A 133 12.58 -0.15 -1.93
C GLY A 133 12.75 -1.38 -1.03
N ALA A 134 11.73 -2.23 -0.91
CA ALA A 134 11.82 -3.48 -0.16
C ALA A 134 12.84 -4.44 -0.79
N MET A 135 12.86 -4.56 -2.13
CA MET A 135 13.88 -5.30 -2.86
C MET A 135 15.30 -4.80 -2.53
N ARG A 136 15.51 -3.47 -2.54
CA ARG A 136 16.80 -2.86 -2.19
C ARG A 136 17.20 -3.14 -0.74
N LEU A 137 16.27 -2.98 0.20
CA LEU A 137 16.53 -3.18 1.63
C LEU A 137 16.86 -4.63 1.98
N LEU A 138 16.26 -5.59 1.27
CA LEU A 138 16.47 -7.02 1.49
C LEU A 138 17.52 -7.64 0.56
N SER A 139 18.04 -6.88 -0.41
CA SER A 139 18.85 -7.42 -1.52
C SER A 139 18.15 -8.59 -2.21
N GLN A 140 16.84 -8.45 -2.44
CA GLN A 140 15.96 -9.49 -2.96
C GLN A 140 15.51 -9.13 -4.39
N GLU A 141 15.80 -10.01 -5.35
CA GLU A 141 15.45 -9.82 -6.76
C GLU A 141 14.33 -10.74 -7.27
N ASN A 142 13.86 -11.67 -6.42
CA ASN A 142 12.82 -12.63 -6.79
C ASN A 142 11.90 -12.89 -5.60
N GLY A 143 10.63 -13.20 -5.86
CA GLY A 143 9.68 -13.66 -4.85
C GLY A 143 8.36 -12.91 -4.87
N TRP A 144 7.55 -13.12 -3.84
CA TRP A 144 6.25 -12.50 -3.68
C TRP A 144 6.30 -11.33 -2.69
N PHE A 145 5.69 -10.22 -3.07
CA PHE A 145 5.54 -9.03 -2.24
C PHE A 145 4.05 -8.83 -1.96
N CYS A 146 3.68 -8.85 -0.68
CA CYS A 146 2.33 -8.56 -0.22
C CYS A 146 2.33 -7.15 0.39
N LEU A 147 1.50 -6.25 -0.13
CA LEU A 147 1.34 -4.89 0.37
C LEU A 147 -0.10 -4.69 0.86
N PRO A 148 -0.39 -5.11 2.10
CA PRO A 148 -1.69 -4.91 2.74
C PRO A 148 -2.12 -3.44 2.79
N GLY A 149 -3.41 -3.19 2.58
CA GLY A 149 -3.99 -1.86 2.71
C GLY A 149 -5.47 -1.84 2.36
N THR A 150 -5.99 -0.65 2.02
CA THR A 150 -7.35 -0.50 1.47
C THR A 150 -7.55 -1.42 0.28
N HIS A 151 -6.56 -1.44 -0.62
CA HIS A 151 -6.45 -2.37 -1.73
C HIS A 151 -5.15 -3.16 -1.57
N SER A 152 -5.24 -4.37 -1.03
CA SER A 152 -4.06 -5.22 -0.85
C SER A 152 -3.48 -5.62 -2.20
N LYS A 153 -2.16 -5.54 -2.36
CA LYS A 153 -1.45 -5.96 -3.57
C LYS A 153 -0.61 -7.19 -3.31
N TRP A 154 -0.73 -8.18 -4.19
CA TRP A 154 0.17 -9.32 -4.30
C TRP A 154 0.95 -9.19 -5.61
N CYS A 155 2.25 -8.97 -5.50
CA CYS A 155 3.10 -8.71 -6.65
C CYS A 155 4.16 -9.79 -6.80
N ARG A 156 4.31 -10.30 -8.02
CA ARG A 156 5.38 -11.23 -8.38
C ARG A 156 6.57 -10.42 -8.88
N VAL A 157 7.73 -10.64 -8.27
CA VAL A 157 9.00 -10.08 -8.72
C VAL A 157 9.90 -11.19 -9.23
N GLU A 158 10.47 -10.99 -10.42
CA GLU A 158 11.45 -11.89 -11.03
C GLU A 158 12.59 -11.09 -11.66
N LYS A 159 13.83 -11.48 -11.37
CA LYS A 159 15.05 -10.83 -11.89
C LYS A 159 15.05 -9.30 -11.71
N GLY A 160 14.54 -8.85 -10.57
CA GLY A 160 14.46 -7.42 -10.25
C GLY A 160 13.32 -6.66 -10.95
N GLN A 161 12.38 -7.36 -11.57
CA GLN A 161 11.24 -6.76 -12.28
C GLN A 161 9.93 -7.16 -11.63
N ILE A 162 8.99 -6.23 -11.53
CA ILE A 162 7.58 -6.54 -11.23
C ILE A 162 7.00 -7.16 -12.50
N VAL A 163 6.58 -8.43 -12.43
CA VAL A 163 6.06 -9.18 -13.59
C VAL A 163 4.57 -9.50 -13.48
N GLY A 164 3.98 -9.32 -12.29
CA GLY A 164 2.57 -9.61 -12.07
C GLY A 164 2.02 -8.88 -10.85
N ILE A 165 0.73 -8.62 -10.89
CA ILE A 165 -0.04 -7.90 -9.88
C ILE A 165 -1.36 -8.64 -9.68
N SER A 166 -1.77 -8.81 -8.43
CA SER A 166 -3.10 -9.27 -8.05
C SER A 166 -3.61 -8.46 -6.88
N SER A 167 -4.69 -7.72 -7.11
CA SER A 167 -5.28 -6.78 -6.16
C SER A 167 -6.52 -7.35 -5.49
N PHE A 168 -6.66 -7.06 -4.20
CA PHE A 168 -7.84 -7.43 -3.41
C PHE A 168 -8.40 -6.21 -2.68
N LEU A 169 -9.71 -6.02 -2.74
CA LEU A 169 -10.43 -4.95 -2.02
C LEU A 169 -10.63 -5.27 -0.53
N THR A 170 -9.70 -6.02 0.09
CA THR A 170 -9.84 -6.57 1.44
C THR A 170 -10.07 -5.47 2.49
N GLY A 171 -9.25 -4.43 2.48
CA GLY A 171 -9.37 -3.31 3.41
C GLY A 171 -10.60 -2.44 3.15
N GLU A 172 -10.93 -2.18 1.87
CA GLU A 172 -12.13 -1.43 1.50
C GLU A 172 -13.41 -2.16 1.90
N MET A 173 -13.50 -3.46 1.61
CA MET A 173 -14.63 -4.30 2.02
C MET A 173 -14.75 -4.37 3.53
N TYR A 174 -13.63 -4.47 4.26
CA TYR A 174 -13.63 -4.37 5.72
C TYR A 174 -14.23 -3.04 6.17
N ALA A 175 -13.75 -1.91 5.64
CA ALA A 175 -14.26 -0.59 6.00
C ALA A 175 -15.77 -0.44 5.72
N LEU A 176 -16.26 -0.92 4.57
CA LEU A 176 -17.68 -0.90 4.23
C LEU A 176 -18.51 -1.76 5.19
N LEU A 177 -18.06 -2.96 5.54
CA LEU A 177 -18.77 -3.82 6.49
C LEU A 177 -18.79 -3.24 7.92
N MET A 178 -17.75 -2.48 8.27
CA MET A 178 -17.60 -1.84 9.57
C MET A 178 -18.47 -0.59 9.73
N ASN A 179 -18.72 0.15 8.64
CA ASN A 179 -19.39 1.45 8.72
C ASN A 179 -20.79 1.46 8.07
N ASP A 180 -21.07 0.52 7.17
CA ASP A 180 -22.30 0.47 6.38
C ASP A 180 -22.97 -0.92 6.40
N GLY A 181 -24.22 -0.98 5.94
CA GLY A 181 -24.97 -2.22 5.78
C GLY A 181 -25.39 -2.89 7.09
N SER A 182 -25.87 -4.13 6.99
CA SER A 182 -26.51 -4.80 8.14
C SER A 182 -25.54 -5.25 9.24
N LEU A 183 -24.29 -5.57 8.91
CA LEU A 183 -23.28 -5.99 9.89
C LEU A 183 -22.84 -4.83 10.79
N SER A 184 -22.70 -3.61 10.25
CA SER A 184 -22.30 -2.42 11.01
C SER A 184 -23.19 -2.14 12.22
N SER A 185 -24.51 -2.39 12.10
CA SER A 185 -25.48 -2.20 13.19
C SER A 185 -25.23 -3.07 14.43
N LEU A 186 -24.41 -4.12 14.31
CA LEU A 186 -24.09 -5.04 15.38
C LEU A 186 -22.72 -4.74 16.02
N ILE A 187 -21.97 -3.79 15.48
CA ILE A 187 -20.61 -3.50 15.93
C ILE A 187 -20.65 -2.61 17.16
N THR A 188 -19.95 -3.05 18.20
CA THR A 188 -19.95 -2.37 19.52
C THR A 188 -18.57 -1.82 19.90
N THR A 189 -17.51 -2.28 19.24
CA THR A 189 -16.13 -1.84 19.47
C THR A 189 -15.31 -1.95 18.18
N LYS A 190 -14.11 -1.36 18.18
CA LYS A 190 -13.07 -1.55 17.15
C LYS A 190 -11.78 -2.14 17.72
N GLU A 191 -11.81 -2.58 18.97
CA GLU A 191 -10.68 -3.22 19.62
C GLU A 191 -10.30 -4.53 18.95
N TYR A 192 -9.00 -4.80 18.89
CA TYR A 192 -8.48 -6.01 18.28
C TYR A 192 -8.58 -7.20 19.24
N ASP A 193 -9.22 -8.28 18.78
CA ASP A 193 -9.32 -9.57 19.44
C ASP A 193 -8.64 -10.61 18.53
N GLU A 194 -7.42 -11.02 18.88
CA GLU A 194 -6.65 -12.00 18.09
C GLU A 194 -7.37 -13.35 17.99
N ALA A 195 -8.06 -13.80 19.04
CA ALA A 195 -8.77 -15.08 19.01
C ALA A 195 -9.94 -15.05 18.03
N ALA A 196 -10.68 -13.94 18.00
CA ALA A 196 -11.74 -13.70 17.02
C ALA A 196 -11.18 -13.61 15.60
N PHE A 197 -10.05 -12.92 15.41
CA PHE A 197 -9.34 -12.85 14.13
C PHE A 197 -8.95 -14.24 13.61
N ARG A 198 -8.32 -15.07 14.45
CA ARG A 198 -7.96 -16.45 14.10
C ARG A 198 -9.18 -17.31 13.79
N ALA A 199 -10.29 -17.12 14.51
CA ALA A 199 -11.54 -17.81 14.22
C ALA A 199 -12.09 -17.45 12.82
N GLY A 200 -11.97 -16.18 12.42
CA GLY A 200 -12.30 -15.72 11.06
C GLY A 200 -11.45 -16.39 9.98
N LEU A 201 -10.13 -16.42 10.18
CA LEU A 201 -9.18 -17.11 9.29
C LEU A 201 -9.52 -18.59 9.14
N GLN A 202 -9.71 -19.28 10.27
CA GLN A 202 -10.01 -20.71 10.30
C GLN A 202 -11.34 -21.02 9.60
N ALA A 203 -12.38 -20.23 9.85
CA ALA A 203 -13.68 -20.44 9.23
C ALA A 203 -13.63 -20.26 7.71
N MET A 204 -12.83 -19.29 7.23
CA MET A 204 -12.63 -19.09 5.79
C MET A 204 -11.84 -20.24 5.15
N GLY A 205 -10.77 -20.71 5.81
CA GLY A 205 -9.99 -21.86 5.33
C GLY A 205 -10.78 -23.16 5.28
N GLN A 206 -11.76 -23.36 6.18
CA GLN A 206 -12.62 -24.55 6.18
C GLN A 206 -13.72 -24.51 5.11
N GLN A 207 -14.30 -23.33 4.85
CA GLN A 207 -15.39 -23.15 3.89
C GLN A 207 -15.18 -21.82 3.13
N PRO A 208 -14.47 -21.84 1.99
CA PRO A 208 -14.09 -20.62 1.26
C PRO A 208 -15.27 -20.01 0.50
N ASN A 209 -16.26 -19.51 1.24
CA ASN A 209 -17.41 -18.78 0.71
C ASN A 209 -17.64 -17.53 1.56
N LEU A 210 -17.03 -16.42 1.12
CA LEU A 210 -17.03 -15.16 1.84
C LEU A 210 -18.45 -14.66 2.13
N LEU A 211 -19.32 -14.57 1.13
CA LEU A 211 -20.68 -14.04 1.30
C LEU A 211 -21.49 -14.83 2.33
N LYS A 212 -21.38 -16.18 2.31
CA LYS A 212 -22.02 -17.04 3.30
C LYS A 212 -21.43 -16.81 4.69
N LEU A 213 -20.10 -16.70 4.81
CA LEU A 213 -19.44 -16.52 6.10
C LEU A 213 -19.80 -15.16 6.73
N LEU A 214 -19.85 -14.09 5.94
CA LEU A 214 -20.27 -12.76 6.39
C LEU A 214 -21.69 -12.79 6.96
N PHE A 215 -22.64 -13.45 6.28
CA PHE A 215 -24.00 -13.58 6.80
C PHE A 215 -24.07 -14.48 8.04
N ARG A 216 -23.26 -15.55 8.11
CA ARG A 216 -23.17 -16.40 9.31
C ARG A 216 -22.66 -15.64 10.51
N ALA A 217 -21.69 -14.72 10.34
CA ALA A 217 -21.22 -13.86 11.42
C ALA A 217 -22.36 -13.00 11.98
N ARG A 218 -23.16 -12.39 11.10
CA ARG A 218 -24.38 -11.65 11.49
C ARG A 218 -25.38 -12.55 12.24
N ALA A 219 -25.73 -13.70 11.66
CA ALA A 219 -26.68 -14.62 12.26
C ALA A 219 -26.19 -15.16 13.62
N GLY A 220 -24.89 -15.40 13.75
CA GLY A 220 -24.27 -15.85 15.01
C GLY A 220 -24.44 -14.83 16.14
N VAL A 221 -24.28 -13.53 15.85
CA VAL A 221 -24.53 -12.48 16.84
C VAL A 221 -26.03 -12.38 17.20
N LEU A 222 -26.93 -12.46 16.21
CA LEU A 222 -28.38 -12.38 16.45
C LEU A 222 -28.95 -13.59 17.21
N LEU A 223 -28.26 -14.73 17.16
CA LEU A 223 -28.65 -15.99 17.81
C LEU A 223 -27.83 -16.26 19.08
N ASP A 224 -27.13 -15.26 19.61
CA ASP A 224 -26.29 -15.34 20.81
C ASP A 224 -25.20 -16.44 20.75
N GLN A 225 -24.79 -16.82 19.54
CA GLN A 225 -23.69 -17.78 19.29
C GLN A 225 -22.33 -17.09 19.17
N TYR A 226 -22.33 -15.77 19.00
CA TYR A 226 -21.12 -14.96 18.85
C TYR A 226 -21.29 -13.62 19.56
N ARG A 227 -20.24 -13.12 20.22
CA ARG A 227 -20.33 -11.82 20.86
C ARG A 227 -20.11 -10.70 19.85
N ALA A 228 -20.87 -9.62 19.99
CA ALA A 228 -20.81 -8.45 19.13
C ALA A 228 -19.44 -7.76 19.14
N ASP A 229 -18.70 -7.85 20.25
CA ASP A 229 -17.36 -7.25 20.40
C ASP A 229 -16.27 -7.98 19.59
N GLN A 230 -16.50 -9.26 19.28
CA GLN A 230 -15.57 -10.09 18.50
C GLN A 230 -15.75 -9.93 16.99
N LEU A 231 -16.92 -9.45 16.56
CA LEU A 231 -17.30 -9.36 15.16
C LEU A 231 -16.28 -8.60 14.28
N PRO A 232 -15.72 -7.44 14.68
CA PRO A 232 -14.74 -6.72 13.87
C PRO A 232 -13.51 -7.58 13.52
N SER A 233 -12.91 -8.23 14.52
CA SER A 233 -11.70 -9.01 14.32
C SER A 233 -12.00 -10.28 13.53
N PHE A 234 -13.15 -10.92 13.77
CA PHE A 234 -13.63 -12.04 12.95
C PHE A 234 -13.78 -11.69 11.47
N LEU A 235 -14.42 -10.54 11.16
CA LEU A 235 -14.59 -10.08 9.78
C LEU A 235 -13.25 -9.78 9.12
N SER A 236 -12.31 -9.16 9.85
CA SER A 236 -10.95 -8.94 9.36
C SER A 236 -10.24 -10.25 9.02
N GLY A 237 -10.32 -11.25 9.90
CA GLY A 237 -9.74 -12.57 9.67
C GLY A 237 -10.39 -13.31 8.50
N ALA A 238 -11.71 -13.23 8.35
CA ALA A 238 -12.43 -13.84 7.24
C ALA A 238 -12.03 -13.24 5.88
N LEU A 239 -11.90 -11.91 5.80
CA LEU A 239 -11.50 -11.22 4.57
C LEU A 239 -10.04 -11.49 4.20
N ILE A 240 -9.12 -11.37 5.17
CA ILE A 240 -7.69 -11.67 4.96
C ILE A 240 -7.50 -13.14 4.61
N GLY A 241 -8.23 -14.06 5.25
CA GLY A 241 -8.19 -15.48 4.91
C GLY A 241 -8.70 -15.78 3.49
N TYR A 242 -9.69 -15.02 3.01
CA TYR A 242 -10.21 -15.16 1.64
C TYR A 242 -9.18 -14.71 0.61
N GLU A 243 -8.54 -13.55 0.85
CA GLU A 243 -7.44 -13.05 0.04
C GLU A 243 -6.27 -14.03 -0.01
N ILE A 244 -5.76 -14.44 1.16
CA ILE A 244 -4.60 -15.33 1.26
C ILE A 244 -4.88 -16.68 0.60
N GLY A 245 -6.09 -17.23 0.74
CA GLY A 245 -6.48 -18.47 0.07
C GLY A 245 -6.23 -18.44 -1.44
N HIS A 246 -6.55 -17.32 -2.10
CA HIS A 246 -6.31 -17.17 -3.54
C HIS A 246 -4.83 -16.92 -3.86
N ALA A 247 -4.13 -16.17 -3.02
CA ALA A 247 -2.70 -15.92 -3.21
C ALA A 247 -1.87 -17.20 -3.06
N VAL A 248 -2.21 -18.07 -2.09
CA VAL A 248 -1.48 -19.33 -1.85
C VAL A 248 -1.72 -20.39 -2.92
N ASP A 249 -2.82 -20.32 -3.67
CA ASP A 249 -3.10 -21.23 -4.77
C ASP A 249 -2.13 -21.06 -5.95
N VAL A 250 -1.51 -19.88 -6.09
CA VAL A 250 -0.61 -19.56 -7.22
C VAL A 250 0.86 -19.45 -6.83
N LEU A 251 1.18 -19.15 -5.57
CA LEU A 251 2.58 -19.11 -5.10
C LEU A 251 3.10 -20.50 -4.75
N ASN A 252 4.41 -20.68 -4.90
CA ASN A 252 5.10 -21.82 -4.30
C ASN A 252 5.46 -21.47 -2.84
N PRO A 253 4.99 -22.22 -1.82
CA PRO A 253 5.23 -21.89 -0.41
C PRO A 253 6.70 -21.71 -0.03
N ALA A 254 7.62 -22.36 -0.74
CA ALA A 254 9.06 -22.28 -0.51
C ALA A 254 9.72 -20.99 -1.04
N GLU A 255 9.02 -20.22 -1.90
CA GLU A 255 9.50 -18.93 -2.37
C GLU A 255 9.36 -17.83 -1.30
N GLY A 256 8.51 -18.06 -0.30
CA GLY A 256 8.24 -17.10 0.77
C GLY A 256 7.49 -15.86 0.32
N VAL A 257 7.21 -14.98 1.27
CA VAL A 257 6.49 -13.72 1.06
C VAL A 257 7.16 -12.59 1.84
N THR A 258 7.38 -11.46 1.18
CA THR A 258 7.78 -10.20 1.81
C THR A 258 6.53 -9.34 2.02
N ILE A 259 6.18 -9.08 3.28
CA ILE A 259 5.07 -8.21 3.66
C ILE A 259 5.61 -6.78 3.80
N VAL A 260 5.02 -5.84 3.06
CA VAL A 260 5.36 -4.41 3.11
C VAL A 260 4.18 -3.63 3.68
N ALA A 261 4.22 -3.32 4.97
CA ALA A 261 3.12 -2.66 5.68
C ALA A 261 3.58 -2.00 6.98
N ASN A 262 2.67 -1.28 7.63
CA ASN A 262 2.86 -0.86 9.02
C ASN A 262 2.83 -2.07 9.98
N SER A 263 3.29 -1.88 11.22
CA SER A 263 3.43 -2.96 12.21
C SER A 263 2.14 -3.72 12.51
N GLU A 264 1.01 -3.02 12.66
CA GLU A 264 -0.28 -3.62 13.00
C GLU A 264 -0.77 -4.55 11.89
N LEU A 265 -0.80 -4.05 10.65
CA LEU A 265 -1.31 -4.80 9.50
C LEU A 265 -0.33 -5.90 9.09
N ALA A 266 0.99 -5.64 9.17
CA ALA A 266 2.01 -6.66 8.95
C ALA A 266 1.87 -7.83 9.94
N THR A 267 1.58 -7.55 11.21
CA THR A 267 1.37 -8.60 12.22
C THR A 267 0.17 -9.49 11.85
N ARG A 268 -0.94 -8.90 11.41
CA ARG A 268 -2.14 -9.67 11.01
C ARG A 268 -1.88 -10.56 9.80
N TYR A 269 -1.18 -10.04 8.79
CA TYR A 269 -0.85 -10.81 7.58
C TYR A 269 0.21 -11.88 7.87
N GLN A 270 1.22 -11.58 8.69
CA GLN A 270 2.18 -12.58 9.16
C GLN A 270 1.46 -13.72 9.87
N LEU A 271 0.54 -13.39 10.79
CA LEU A 271 -0.24 -14.37 11.53
C LEU A 271 -1.08 -15.29 10.63
N ALA A 272 -1.62 -14.74 9.56
CA ALA A 272 -2.41 -15.47 8.60
C ALA A 272 -1.57 -16.33 7.63
N LEU A 273 -0.31 -15.94 7.38
CA LEU A 273 0.59 -16.60 6.43
C LEU A 273 1.56 -17.61 7.07
N GLN A 274 1.90 -17.46 8.35
CA GLN A 274 3.02 -18.17 9.00
C GLN A 274 2.95 -19.71 8.94
N GLU A 275 1.76 -20.28 8.83
CA GLU A 275 1.57 -21.74 8.71
C GLU A 275 1.50 -22.22 7.24
N LEU A 276 1.41 -21.30 6.28
CA LEU A 276 1.16 -21.58 4.87
C LEU A 276 2.39 -21.40 4.00
N VAL A 277 3.27 -20.45 4.33
CA VAL A 277 4.42 -20.05 3.50
C VAL A 277 5.66 -19.77 4.35
N HIS A 278 6.84 -20.08 3.82
CA HIS A 278 8.11 -19.75 4.48
C HIS A 278 9.25 -19.61 3.46
N PRO A 279 10.12 -18.58 3.57
CA PRO A 279 10.22 -17.58 4.65
C PRO A 279 9.19 -16.45 4.57
N ILE A 280 8.96 -15.76 5.70
CA ILE A 280 8.22 -14.49 5.73
C ILE A 280 9.16 -13.38 6.16
N SER A 281 9.27 -12.35 5.33
CA SER A 281 10.01 -11.11 5.64
C SER A 281 9.02 -9.98 5.88
N ILE A 282 9.33 -9.05 6.77
CA ILE A 282 8.52 -7.85 6.99
C ILE A 282 9.39 -6.62 6.75
N VAL A 283 8.92 -5.73 5.90
CA VAL A 283 9.51 -4.42 5.66
C VAL A 283 8.49 -3.35 6.02
N ASP A 284 8.91 -2.37 6.81
CA ASP A 284 8.07 -1.21 7.09
C ASP A 284 7.77 -0.44 5.79
N GLY A 285 6.50 -0.13 5.55
CA GLY A 285 6.06 0.47 4.30
C GLY A 285 6.64 1.86 4.03
N GLU A 286 6.94 2.64 5.06
CA GLU A 286 7.54 3.96 4.90
C GLU A 286 9.04 3.86 4.61
N ARG A 287 9.74 2.96 5.30
CA ARG A 287 11.14 2.64 4.98
C ARG A 287 11.28 2.11 3.56
N ALA A 288 10.34 1.27 3.12
CA ALA A 288 10.28 0.77 1.76
C ALA A 288 10.05 1.92 0.77
N PHE A 289 9.09 2.81 1.02
CA PHE A 289 8.85 3.98 0.17
C PHE A 289 10.10 4.86 0.03
N LEU A 290 10.77 5.19 1.14
CA LEU A 290 11.98 6.02 1.14
C LEU A 290 13.13 5.37 0.35
N ALA A 291 13.40 4.09 0.59
CA ALA A 291 14.43 3.35 -0.13
C ALA A 291 14.11 3.25 -1.63
N GLY A 292 12.83 3.13 -1.98
CA GLY A 292 12.34 3.13 -3.35
C GLY A 292 12.53 4.49 -4.02
N MET A 293 12.10 5.57 -3.37
CA MET A 293 12.30 6.93 -3.89
C MET A 293 13.77 7.24 -4.12
N GLN A 294 14.65 6.88 -3.18
CA GLN A 294 16.10 7.06 -3.34
C GLN A 294 16.67 6.27 -4.52
N LEU A 295 16.15 5.08 -4.79
CA LEU A 295 16.56 4.28 -5.95
C LEU A 295 16.04 4.87 -7.27
N LEU A 296 14.86 5.47 -7.27
CA LEU A 296 14.18 5.92 -8.50
C LEU A 296 14.58 7.32 -8.95
N VAL A 297 15.26 8.10 -8.11
CA VAL A 297 15.70 9.47 -8.42
C VAL A 297 17.19 9.58 -8.73
N THR A 298 17.95 8.50 -8.56
CA THR A 298 19.36 8.37 -8.99
C THR A 298 19.45 7.92 -10.43
#